data_AF-A0A6J1SN19-F1
#
_entry.id   AF-A0A6J1SN19-F1
#
_cell.length_a   1.000
_cell.length_b   1.000
_cell.length_c   1.000
_cell.angle_alpha   90.00
_cell.angle_beta   90.00
_cell.angle_gamma   90.00
#
_symmetry.space_group_name_H-M   'P 1'
#
loop_
_entity.id
_entity.type
_entity.pdbx_description
1 polymer ?
#
loop_
_entity_poly.entity_id
_entity_poly.type
_entity_poly.pdbx_seq_one_letter_code
_entity_poly.pdbx_strand_id
1 'polypeptide(L)'
;MEGASKKRKRGQKKRKINLVFDPQARREFLTGFHKRKVERKAKFQENLKQMLRDERKRIKADAKESYKKMVVSHRSVPEVEHLLEEEHDLGTHSVEIKELSTNELAEQNNWIGANQMKYDIKEETIEDEDDKDDEGDQSDSELIPGMDLKVKEKKTVSEPKETKNNVLKSAKDIKRVIKLQATKQVKNSKAYQLKNKIEKMKQRKKSSQQKKRNEKIKESGKKGKRLKKMRAAQGN
;
A
#
# COMPACT_ATOMS: atom_id res chain seq x y z
N MET A 1 -54.53 8.07 47.87
CA MET A 1 -55.54 8.17 46.80
C MET A 1 -55.35 9.56 46.18
N GLU A 2 -55.15 9.78 44.89
CA GLU A 2 -55.78 9.22 43.71
C GLU A 2 -54.76 9.16 42.55
N GLY A 3 -54.79 8.05 41.79
CA GLY A 3 -54.08 7.93 40.53
C GLY A 3 -54.95 8.45 39.39
N ALA A 4 -54.48 9.46 38.67
CA ALA A 4 -55.17 10.01 37.51
C ALA A 4 -55.22 8.99 36.36
N SER A 5 -56.42 8.53 35.99
CA SER A 5 -56.65 7.60 34.90
C SER A 5 -56.48 8.28 33.53
N LYS A 6 -55.41 7.93 32.79
CA LYS A 6 -55.21 8.35 31.40
C LYS A 6 -56.25 7.66 30.50
N LYS A 7 -57.30 8.37 30.12
CA LYS A 7 -58.25 7.91 29.09
C LYS A 7 -57.51 7.69 27.76
N ARG A 8 -57.44 6.43 27.30
CA ARG A 8 -56.86 6.06 25.99
C ARG A 8 -57.76 6.62 24.89
N LYS A 9 -57.26 7.61 24.13
CA LYS A 9 -57.97 8.13 22.94
C LYS A 9 -58.18 6.97 21.97
N ARG A 10 -59.45 6.67 21.67
CA ARG A 10 -59.86 5.64 20.69
C ARG A 10 -59.20 5.97 19.35
N GLY A 11 -58.37 5.06 18.85
CA GLY A 11 -57.49 5.28 17.70
C GLY A 11 -58.26 5.73 16.47
N GLN A 12 -57.91 6.90 15.94
CA GLN A 12 -58.43 7.38 14.66
C GLN A 12 -58.07 6.36 13.58
N LYS A 13 -59.07 5.87 12.82
CA LYS A 13 -58.86 4.95 11.70
C LYS A 13 -57.88 5.61 10.71
N LYS A 14 -56.73 4.98 10.48
CA LYS A 14 -55.73 5.50 9.53
C LYS A 14 -56.40 5.62 8.15
N ARG A 15 -56.31 6.80 7.55
CA ARG A 15 -56.83 7.05 6.20
C ARG A 15 -56.09 6.15 5.21
N LYS A 16 -56.81 5.66 4.20
CA LYS A 16 -56.22 4.84 3.13
C LYS A 16 -55.15 5.66 2.39
N ILE A 17 -53.96 5.10 2.22
CA ILE A 17 -52.86 5.73 1.49
C ILE A 17 -52.99 5.29 0.03
N ASN A 18 -53.23 6.24 -0.87
CA ASN A 18 -53.25 5.97 -2.29
C ASN A 18 -51.82 6.02 -2.82
N LEU A 19 -51.29 4.86 -3.20
CA LEU A 19 -49.99 4.75 -3.84
C LEU A 19 -50.16 4.99 -5.34
N VAL A 20 -49.99 6.23 -5.78
CA VAL A 20 -50.01 6.59 -7.20
C VAL A 20 -48.58 6.67 -7.69
N PHE A 21 -48.26 5.91 -8.74
CA PHE A 21 -46.97 6.01 -9.41
C PHE A 21 -46.96 7.24 -10.29
N ASP A 22 -45.95 8.07 -10.11
CA ASP A 22 -45.66 9.15 -11.05
C ASP A 22 -45.20 8.52 -12.38
N PRO A 23 -45.96 8.68 -13.48
CA PRO A 23 -45.64 8.08 -14.76
C PRO A 23 -44.30 8.58 -15.32
N GLN A 24 -43.89 9.81 -14.98
CA GLN A 24 -42.61 10.36 -15.41
C GLN A 24 -41.44 9.67 -14.70
N ALA A 25 -41.52 9.53 -13.38
CA ALA A 25 -40.53 8.78 -12.60
C ALA A 25 -40.45 7.31 -13.05
N ARG A 26 -41.59 6.68 -13.40
CA ARG A 26 -41.62 5.33 -13.97
C ARG A 26 -40.89 5.27 -15.31
N ARG A 27 -41.11 6.24 -16.21
CA ARG A 27 -40.44 6.31 -17.51
C ARG A 27 -38.94 6.48 -17.34
N GLU A 28 -38.49 7.38 -16.47
CA GLU A 28 -37.07 7.56 -16.16
C GLU A 28 -36.45 6.32 -15.50
N PHE A 29 -37.19 5.64 -14.64
CA PHE A 29 -36.73 4.39 -14.05
C PHE A 29 -36.52 3.32 -15.15
N LEU A 30 -37.49 3.14 -16.05
CA LEU A 30 -37.42 2.12 -17.09
C LEU A 30 -36.41 2.44 -18.21
N THR A 31 -36.23 3.71 -18.61
CA THR A 31 -35.33 4.06 -19.73
C THR A 31 -33.97 4.60 -19.26
N GLY A 32 -33.86 5.06 -18.01
CA GLY A 32 -32.67 5.71 -17.45
C GLY A 32 -31.54 4.78 -17.03
N PHE A 33 -31.47 3.54 -17.54
CA PHE A 33 -30.40 2.60 -17.18
C PHE A 33 -29.00 3.12 -17.52
N HIS A 34 -28.85 3.82 -18.65
CA HIS A 34 -27.57 4.44 -19.02
C HIS A 34 -27.19 5.54 -18.02
N LYS A 35 -28.14 6.43 -17.67
CA LYS A 35 -27.95 7.49 -16.65
C LYS A 35 -27.46 6.89 -15.33
N ARG A 36 -28.18 5.90 -14.79
CA ARG A 36 -27.78 5.18 -13.56
C ARG A 36 -26.42 4.50 -13.67
N LYS A 37 -26.08 3.92 -14.83
CA LYS A 37 -24.76 3.30 -15.05
C LYS A 37 -23.65 4.35 -15.03
N VAL A 38 -23.87 5.52 -15.62
CA VAL A 38 -22.92 6.64 -15.57
C VAL A 38 -22.78 7.19 -14.15
N GLU A 39 -23.90 7.43 -13.46
CA GLU A 39 -23.92 7.89 -12.07
C GLU A 39 -23.18 6.93 -11.14
N ARG A 40 -23.42 5.62 -11.24
CA ARG A 40 -22.68 4.63 -10.43
C ARG A 40 -21.18 4.68 -10.69
N LYS A 41 -20.76 4.89 -11.94
CA LYS A 41 -19.33 5.05 -12.28
C LYS A 41 -18.77 6.34 -11.70
N ALA A 42 -19.50 7.44 -11.79
CA ALA A 42 -19.10 8.73 -11.24
C ALA A 42 -18.96 8.66 -9.72
N LYS A 43 -19.99 8.16 -9.02
CA LYS A 43 -19.98 7.93 -7.57
C LYS A 43 -18.81 7.06 -7.12
N PHE A 44 -18.51 5.99 -7.85
CA PHE A 44 -17.35 5.15 -7.56
C PHE A 44 -16.02 5.91 -7.71
N GLN A 45 -15.87 6.74 -8.74
CA GLN A 45 -14.67 7.56 -8.94
C GLN A 45 -14.50 8.63 -7.86
N GLU A 46 -15.60 9.28 -7.46
CA GLU A 46 -15.60 10.27 -6.37
C GLU A 46 -15.23 9.64 -5.04
N ASN A 47 -15.87 8.51 -4.70
CA ASN A 47 -15.54 7.76 -3.48
C ASN A 47 -14.06 7.33 -3.47
N LEU A 48 -13.54 6.81 -4.59
CA LEU A 48 -12.13 6.45 -4.70
C LEU A 48 -11.21 7.67 -4.50
N LYS A 49 -11.58 8.83 -5.04
CA LYS A 49 -10.82 10.09 -4.88
C LYS A 49 -10.85 10.58 -3.43
N GLN A 50 -11.98 10.48 -2.74
CA GLN A 50 -12.09 10.80 -1.32
C GLN A 50 -11.23 9.87 -0.48
N MET A 51 -11.34 8.56 -0.68
CA MET A 51 -10.50 7.57 0.03
C MET A 51 -9.00 7.84 -0.17
N LEU A 52 -8.56 8.18 -1.39
CA LEU A 52 -7.16 8.55 -1.65
C LEU A 52 -6.72 9.85 -0.94
N ARG A 53 -7.62 10.82 -0.79
CA ARG A 53 -7.35 12.07 -0.07
C ARG A 53 -7.21 11.82 1.43
N ASP A 54 -8.12 11.04 1.99
CA ASP A 54 -8.14 10.73 3.42
C ASP A 54 -6.94 9.84 3.80
N GLU A 55 -6.62 8.85 2.97
CA GLU A 55 -5.42 8.02 3.17
C GLU A 55 -4.13 8.86 3.10
N ARG A 56 -4.04 9.81 2.17
CA ARG A 56 -2.90 10.74 2.10
C ARG A 56 -2.79 11.60 3.36
N LYS A 57 -3.91 12.11 3.87
CA LYS A 57 -3.94 12.91 5.10
C LYS A 57 -3.47 12.07 6.29
N ARG A 58 -3.99 10.84 6.41
CA ARG A 58 -3.61 9.88 7.45
C ARG A 58 -2.11 9.56 7.42
N ILE A 59 -1.59 9.10 6.29
CA ILE A 59 -0.16 8.75 6.17
C ILE A 59 0.74 9.96 6.45
N LYS A 60 0.31 11.17 6.07
CA LYS A 60 1.07 12.40 6.38
C LYS A 60 1.04 12.72 7.88
N ALA A 61 -0.07 12.49 8.57
CA ALA A 61 -0.17 12.66 10.02
C ALA A 61 0.71 11.63 10.74
N ASP A 62 0.57 10.35 10.38
CA ASP A 62 1.35 9.23 10.93
C ASP A 62 2.87 9.46 10.74
N ALA A 63 3.29 9.96 9.57
CA ALA A 63 4.70 10.28 9.30
C ALA A 63 5.22 11.47 10.13
N LYS A 64 4.38 12.46 10.44
CA LYS A 64 4.74 13.58 11.33
C LYS A 64 4.85 13.11 12.77
N GLU A 65 3.91 12.27 13.21
CA GLU A 65 3.93 11.69 14.55
C GLU A 65 5.13 10.74 14.73
N SER A 66 5.46 9.93 13.72
CA SER A 66 6.65 9.08 13.78
C SER A 66 7.93 9.90 13.79
N TYR A 67 8.01 10.99 13.02
CA TYR A 67 9.12 11.94 13.11
C TYR A 67 9.25 12.53 14.51
N LYS A 68 8.14 13.05 15.07
CA LYS A 68 8.14 13.64 16.41
C LYS A 68 8.59 12.62 17.46
N LYS A 69 8.10 11.38 17.39
CA LYS A 69 8.49 10.31 18.32
C LYS A 69 9.98 10.01 18.24
N MET A 70 10.52 9.79 17.04
CA MET A 70 11.95 9.49 16.86
C MET A 70 12.84 10.68 17.27
N VAL A 71 12.47 11.91 16.91
CA VAL A 71 13.27 13.08 17.28
C VAL A 71 13.21 13.36 18.78
N VAL A 72 12.03 13.24 19.40
CA VAL A 72 11.88 13.47 20.85
C VAL A 72 12.60 12.38 21.65
N SER A 73 12.54 11.11 21.23
CA SER A 73 13.27 10.02 21.89
C SER A 73 14.79 10.14 21.79
N HIS A 74 15.30 10.86 20.80
CA HIS A 74 16.74 11.09 20.61
C HIS A 74 17.24 12.41 21.24
N ARG A 75 16.36 13.22 21.84
CA ARG A 75 16.79 14.44 22.52
C ARG A 75 17.25 14.11 23.93
N SER A 76 18.44 14.56 24.33
CA SER A 76 18.93 14.50 25.70
C SER A 76 17.95 15.21 26.63
N VAL A 77 17.66 14.59 27.78
CA VAL A 77 16.86 15.22 28.83
C VAL A 77 17.79 16.14 29.61
N PRO A 78 17.52 17.46 29.70
CA PRO A 78 18.44 18.42 30.32
C PRO A 78 18.83 18.06 31.76
N GLU A 79 17.90 17.45 32.51
CA GLU A 79 18.13 17.01 33.90
C GLU A 79 19.18 15.90 34.01
N VAL A 80 19.37 15.08 32.97
CA VAL A 80 20.29 13.94 32.95
C VAL A 80 21.57 14.27 32.17
N GLU A 81 21.53 15.28 31.30
CA GLU A 81 22.66 15.73 30.48
C GLU A 81 23.84 16.17 31.36
N HIS A 82 23.58 16.87 32.46
CA HIS A 82 24.63 17.29 33.40
C HIS A 82 25.33 16.09 34.07
N LEU A 83 24.64 14.97 34.31
CA LEU A 83 25.24 13.76 34.91
C LEU A 83 26.14 12.99 33.94
N LEU A 84 26.02 13.24 32.63
CA LEU A 84 26.86 12.62 31.59
C LEU A 84 28.13 13.42 31.31
N GLU A 85 28.14 14.72 31.64
CA GLU A 85 29.25 15.63 31.36
C GLU A 85 30.17 15.88 32.57
N GLU A 86 29.71 15.61 33.80
CA GLU A 86 30.45 15.96 35.01
C GLU A 86 31.54 14.91 35.34
N GLU A 87 32.80 15.29 35.14
CA GLU A 87 33.95 14.55 35.67
C GLU A 87 33.99 14.75 37.19
N HIS A 88 33.71 13.69 37.95
CA HIS A 88 33.69 13.76 39.41
C HIS A 88 35.11 13.58 39.95
N ASP A 89 35.69 14.68 40.42
CA ASP A 89 37.04 14.68 40.97
C ASP A 89 37.03 14.30 42.47
N LEU A 90 37.44 13.07 42.81
CA LEU A 90 37.41 12.55 44.18
C LEU A 90 38.72 12.85 44.95
N GLY A 91 39.50 13.83 44.49
CA GLY A 91 40.74 14.31 45.11
C GLY A 91 41.95 13.37 44.97
N THR A 92 41.73 12.07 44.80
CA THR A 92 42.80 11.10 44.48
C THR A 92 42.74 10.60 43.04
N HIS A 93 41.53 10.48 42.48
CA HIS A 93 41.27 9.98 41.14
C HIS A 93 39.96 10.61 40.64
N SER A 94 39.89 10.89 39.35
CA SER A 94 38.70 11.44 38.69
C SER A 94 37.93 10.29 38.01
N VAL A 95 36.60 10.29 38.17
CA VAL A 95 35.72 9.25 37.59
C VAL A 95 34.76 9.88 36.60
N GLU A 96 34.68 9.31 35.41
CA GLU A 96 33.77 9.71 34.34
C GLU A 96 32.74 8.61 34.09
N ILE A 97 31.45 8.95 34.17
CA ILE A 97 30.36 7.99 33.98
C ILE A 97 29.99 7.95 32.48
N LYS A 98 30.67 7.07 31.73
CA LYS A 98 30.36 6.79 30.32
C LYS A 98 29.62 5.46 30.16
N GLU A 99 28.64 5.42 29.25
CA GLU A 99 28.05 4.16 28.81
C GLU A 99 29.06 3.40 27.95
N LEU A 100 29.69 2.37 28.52
CA LEU A 100 30.64 1.53 27.79
C LEU A 100 29.91 0.47 26.95
N SER A 101 29.99 0.58 25.63
CA SER A 101 29.52 -0.47 24.72
C SER A 101 30.49 -1.65 24.72
N THR A 102 29.96 -2.88 24.77
CA THR A 102 30.77 -4.12 24.69
C THR A 102 31.57 -4.22 23.39
N ASN A 103 31.11 -3.57 22.32
CA ASN A 103 31.82 -3.51 21.04
C ASN A 103 32.99 -2.51 21.07
N GLU A 104 32.84 -1.36 21.71
CA GLU A 104 33.90 -0.36 21.83
C GLU A 104 35.04 -0.86 22.73
N LEU A 105 34.69 -1.54 23.83
CA LEU A 105 35.67 -2.21 24.70
C LEU A 105 36.42 -3.33 23.97
N ALA A 106 35.73 -4.06 23.08
CA ALA A 106 36.34 -5.10 22.26
C ALA A 106 37.36 -4.55 21.25
N GLU A 107 37.05 -3.40 20.64
CA GLU A 107 37.95 -2.70 19.72
C GLU A 107 39.20 -2.15 20.44
N GLN A 108 39.04 -1.60 21.65
CA GLN A 108 40.13 -0.99 22.41
C GLN A 108 41.06 -2.02 23.08
N ASN A 109 40.50 -3.13 23.60
CA ASN A 109 41.24 -4.12 24.39
C ASN A 109 41.48 -5.45 23.65
N ASN A 110 41.30 -5.48 22.32
CA ASN A 110 41.38 -6.70 21.49
C ASN A 110 40.53 -7.86 22.04
N TRP A 111 39.42 -7.56 22.70
CA TRP A 111 38.51 -8.58 23.24
C TRP A 111 37.62 -9.16 22.14
N ILE A 112 37.24 -10.43 22.31
CA ILE A 112 36.20 -11.05 21.48
C ILE A 112 34.89 -10.37 21.89
N GLY A 113 34.42 -9.43 21.07
CA GLY A 113 33.20 -8.66 21.32
C GLY A 113 31.94 -9.51 21.35
N ALA A 114 30.77 -8.86 21.37
CA ALA A 114 29.50 -9.57 21.45
C ALA A 114 29.37 -10.61 20.31
N ASN A 115 29.03 -11.85 20.67
CA ASN A 115 28.83 -12.93 19.70
C ASN A 115 27.56 -12.66 18.87
N GLN A 116 27.75 -12.07 17.69
CA GLN A 116 26.68 -11.75 16.76
C GLN A 116 26.82 -12.60 15.51
N MET A 117 25.73 -13.29 15.13
CA MET A 117 25.71 -14.13 13.94
C MET A 117 25.81 -13.24 12.69
N LYS A 118 26.94 -13.30 11.98
CA LYS A 118 27.11 -12.59 10.71
C LYS A 118 26.26 -13.30 9.65
N TYR A 119 25.09 -12.76 9.35
CA TYR A 119 24.39 -13.14 8.14
C TYR A 119 25.13 -12.53 6.94
N ASP A 120 25.58 -13.38 6.02
CA ASP A 120 26.03 -12.99 4.69
C ASP A 120 24.86 -12.42 3.91
N ILE A 121 24.50 -11.17 4.22
CA ILE A 121 23.64 -10.38 3.37
C ILE A 121 24.53 -9.98 2.21
N LYS A 122 24.50 -10.78 1.14
CA LYS A 122 24.85 -10.28 -0.20
C LYS A 122 24.10 -8.96 -0.34
N GLU A 123 24.84 -7.87 -0.48
CA GLU A 123 24.27 -6.59 -0.89
C GLU A 123 23.65 -6.80 -2.26
N GLU A 124 22.38 -7.22 -2.27
CA GLU A 124 21.50 -6.88 -3.36
C GLU A 124 21.36 -5.37 -3.27
N THR A 125 22.23 -4.69 -4.03
CA THR A 125 21.87 -3.46 -4.73
C THR A 125 20.39 -3.58 -5.07
N ILE A 126 19.60 -2.59 -4.65
CA ILE A 126 18.21 -2.46 -5.05
C ILE A 126 18.23 -2.12 -6.55
N GLU A 127 18.57 -3.10 -7.37
CA GLU A 127 18.21 -3.14 -8.77
C GLU A 127 16.73 -3.49 -8.81
N ASP A 128 16.01 -2.72 -9.62
CA ASP A 128 14.59 -2.83 -9.84
C ASP A 128 14.21 -4.28 -10.16
N GLU A 129 13.58 -4.99 -9.23
CA GLU A 129 12.85 -6.22 -9.54
C GLU A 129 11.56 -5.84 -10.29
N ASP A 130 11.75 -5.62 -11.60
CA ASP A 130 10.76 -5.90 -12.62
C ASP A 130 10.42 -7.42 -12.61
N ASP A 131 9.14 -7.70 -12.82
CA ASP A 131 8.54 -8.94 -13.31
C ASP A 131 9.08 -10.30 -12.81
N LYS A 132 8.32 -10.92 -11.90
CA LYS A 132 8.17 -12.39 -11.88
C LYS A 132 6.70 -12.78 -11.99
N ASP A 133 6.28 -12.95 -13.25
CA ASP A 133 5.20 -13.85 -13.61
C ASP A 133 5.76 -15.29 -13.70
N ASP A 134 5.09 -16.22 -13.02
CA ASP A 134 4.84 -17.63 -13.38
C ASP A 134 5.98 -18.68 -13.40
N GLU A 135 5.55 -19.95 -13.33
CA GLU A 135 6.27 -21.25 -13.21
C GLU A 135 6.43 -21.71 -11.74
N GLY A 136 5.94 -22.84 -11.26
CA GLY A 136 5.36 -24.05 -11.86
C GLY A 136 5.50 -25.12 -10.76
N ASP A 137 4.41 -25.44 -10.06
CA ASP A 137 4.44 -26.34 -8.90
C ASP A 137 3.98 -27.75 -9.31
N GLN A 138 4.92 -28.70 -9.30
CA GLN A 138 4.66 -30.12 -9.45
C GLN A 138 4.60 -30.76 -8.07
N SER A 139 3.39 -31.12 -7.62
CA SER A 139 3.21 -32.26 -6.73
C SER A 139 1.86 -32.90 -7.01
N ASP A 140 1.92 -34.09 -7.63
CA ASP A 140 0.79 -34.98 -7.85
C ASP A 140 0.08 -35.30 -6.52
N SER A 141 -1.15 -34.80 -6.40
CA SER A 141 -2.19 -35.43 -5.59
C SER A 141 -3.50 -35.26 -6.34
N GLU A 142 -4.18 -36.38 -6.59
CA GLU A 142 -5.33 -36.51 -7.48
C GLU A 142 -6.41 -35.44 -7.18
N LEU A 143 -6.52 -34.44 -8.07
CA LEU A 143 -7.45 -33.32 -8.00
C LEU A 143 -8.69 -33.58 -8.87
N ILE A 144 -9.87 -33.53 -8.25
CA ILE A 144 -11.17 -33.64 -8.95
C ILE A 144 -11.49 -32.28 -9.62
N PRO A 145 -11.68 -32.21 -10.95
CA PRO A 145 -11.89 -30.94 -11.65
C PRO A 145 -13.12 -30.16 -11.15
N GLY A 146 -12.89 -28.93 -10.66
CA GLY A 146 -13.96 -27.95 -10.39
C GLY A 146 -14.19 -27.58 -8.92
N MET A 147 -13.45 -28.17 -7.97
CA MET A 147 -13.60 -27.92 -6.53
C MET A 147 -12.29 -27.55 -5.82
N ASP A 148 -11.33 -27.03 -6.57
CA ASP A 148 -9.97 -26.71 -6.08
C ASP A 148 -10.01 -25.50 -5.13
N LEU A 149 -10.02 -25.79 -3.83
CA LEU A 149 -9.81 -24.80 -2.78
C LEU A 149 -8.33 -24.41 -2.78
N LYS A 150 -7.99 -23.26 -3.38
CA LYS A 150 -6.67 -22.63 -3.20
C LYS A 150 -6.48 -22.26 -1.74
N VAL A 151 -5.95 -23.19 -0.95
CA VAL A 151 -5.44 -22.91 0.39
C VAL A 151 -4.24 -22.01 0.18
N LYS A 152 -4.45 -20.70 0.38
CA LYS A 152 -3.33 -19.77 0.54
C LYS A 152 -2.64 -20.15 1.83
N GLU A 153 -1.52 -20.85 1.72
CA GLU A 153 -0.58 -20.97 2.81
C GLU A 153 -0.28 -19.55 3.31
N LYS A 154 -0.71 -19.28 4.54
CA LYS A 154 -0.30 -18.07 5.24
C LYS A 154 1.19 -18.24 5.45
N LYS A 155 2.00 -17.52 4.65
CA LYS A 155 3.39 -17.24 5.02
C LYS A 155 3.35 -16.80 6.49
N THR A 156 4.02 -17.58 7.32
CA THR A 156 4.31 -17.22 8.70
C THR A 156 4.82 -15.80 8.69
N VAL A 157 4.18 -14.97 9.52
CA VAL A 157 4.58 -13.58 9.71
C VAL A 157 6.02 -13.65 10.19
N SER A 158 6.96 -13.40 9.29
CA SER A 158 8.31 -13.07 9.69
C SER A 158 8.17 -11.86 10.58
N GLU A 159 8.60 -12.02 11.83
CA GLU A 159 8.77 -10.90 12.74
C GLU A 159 9.52 -9.79 12.00
N PRO A 160 9.17 -8.52 12.25
CA PRO A 160 9.84 -7.41 11.60
C PRO A 160 11.33 -7.59 11.81
N LYS A 161 12.07 -7.81 10.73
CA LYS A 161 13.53 -7.79 10.72
C LYS A 161 13.93 -6.54 11.50
N GLU A 162 14.46 -6.74 12.70
CA GLU A 162 15.21 -5.71 13.40
C GLU A 162 16.37 -5.38 12.48
N THR A 163 16.17 -4.34 11.68
CA THR A 163 17.26 -3.75 10.93
C THR A 163 18.30 -3.38 11.96
N LYS A 164 19.45 -4.06 11.88
CA LYS A 164 20.74 -3.74 12.48
C LYS A 164 20.70 -2.39 13.18
N ASN A 165 21.13 -2.35 14.45
CA ASN A 165 21.39 -1.18 15.30
C ASN A 165 22.30 -0.12 14.63
N ASN A 166 21.88 0.39 13.47
CA ASN A 166 22.31 1.64 12.92
C ASN A 166 21.59 2.65 13.81
N VAL A 167 22.24 2.97 14.92
CA VAL A 167 22.05 4.22 15.63
C VAL A 167 21.71 5.26 14.57
N LEU A 168 20.54 5.89 14.69
CA LEU A 168 20.09 6.92 13.75
C LEU A 168 20.98 8.15 13.94
N LYS A 169 22.26 8.06 13.53
CA LYS A 169 23.33 9.02 13.81
C LYS A 169 23.07 10.36 13.12
N SER A 170 22.27 10.38 12.06
CA SER A 170 21.97 11.58 11.28
C SER A 170 20.48 11.83 11.08
N ALA A 171 20.09 13.11 11.13
CA ALA A 171 18.75 13.57 10.74
C ALA A 171 18.34 13.15 9.32
N LYS A 172 19.31 12.87 8.43
CA LYS A 172 19.05 12.35 7.08
C LYS A 172 18.55 10.90 7.12
N ASP A 173 19.09 10.08 8.02
CA ASP A 173 18.70 8.67 8.14
C ASP A 173 17.30 8.54 8.75
N ILE A 174 16.96 9.38 9.74
CA ILE A 174 15.60 9.49 10.28
C ILE A 174 14.60 9.80 9.17
N LYS A 175 14.91 10.79 8.31
CA LYS A 175 14.06 11.14 7.16
C LYS A 175 13.93 9.99 6.15
N ARG A 176 15.01 9.25 5.90
CA ARG A 176 15.01 8.09 4.98
C ARG A 176 14.11 6.98 5.53
N VAL A 177 14.23 6.64 6.82
CA VAL A 177 13.40 5.62 7.48
C VAL A 177 11.92 5.99 7.42
N ILE A 178 11.57 7.24 7.74
CA ILE A 178 10.17 7.70 7.66
C ILE A 178 9.64 7.63 6.24
N LYS A 179 10.44 8.02 5.25
CA LYS A 179 10.06 7.94 3.83
C LYS A 179 9.80 6.49 3.42
N LEU A 180 10.66 5.56 3.83
CA LEU A 180 10.49 4.13 3.56
C LEU A 180 9.20 3.59 4.23
N GLN A 181 8.97 3.94 5.49
CA GLN A 181 7.75 3.57 6.21
C GLN A 181 6.50 4.12 5.53
N ALA A 182 6.50 5.41 5.18
CA ALA A 182 5.39 6.06 4.51
C ALA A 182 5.11 5.45 3.12
N THR A 183 6.15 5.17 2.32
CA THR A 183 5.96 4.53 1.00
C THR A 183 5.43 3.10 1.12
N LYS A 184 5.86 2.33 2.13
CA LYS A 184 5.31 1.00 2.43
C LYS A 184 3.83 1.08 2.83
N GLN A 185 3.46 2.03 3.68
CA GLN A 185 2.05 2.28 4.04
C GLN A 185 1.21 2.65 2.82
N VAL A 186 1.69 3.54 1.95
CA VAL A 186 1.00 3.90 0.69
C VAL A 186 0.77 2.68 -0.19
N LYS A 187 1.81 1.86 -0.42
CA LYS A 187 1.74 0.64 -1.24
C LYS A 187 0.72 -0.37 -0.70
N ASN A 188 0.63 -0.49 0.63
CA ASN A 188 -0.27 -1.44 1.31
C ASN A 188 -1.72 -0.94 1.43
N SER A 189 -1.98 0.35 1.19
CA SER A 189 -3.32 0.92 1.32
C SER A 189 -4.30 0.36 0.28
N LYS A 190 -5.52 0.02 0.71
CA LYS A 190 -6.57 -0.52 -0.17
C LYS A 190 -6.94 0.46 -1.29
N ALA A 191 -6.96 1.75 -0.99
CA ALA A 191 -7.28 2.80 -1.96
C ALA A 191 -6.22 2.87 -3.09
N TYR A 192 -4.93 2.79 -2.74
CA TYR A 192 -3.84 2.81 -3.72
C TYR A 192 -3.78 1.52 -4.54
N GLN A 193 -4.00 0.37 -3.91
CA GLN A 193 -4.11 -0.91 -4.62
C GLN A 193 -5.26 -0.91 -5.64
N LEU A 194 -6.43 -0.37 -5.27
CA LEU A 194 -7.57 -0.26 -6.17
C LEU A 194 -7.28 0.69 -7.34
N LYS A 195 -6.64 1.84 -7.07
CA LYS A 195 -6.18 2.77 -8.12
C LYS A 195 -5.24 2.07 -9.10
N ASN A 196 -4.21 1.37 -8.59
CA ASN A 196 -3.23 0.68 -9.42
C ASN A 196 -3.87 -0.44 -10.25
N LYS A 197 -4.82 -1.19 -9.69
CA LYS A 197 -5.58 -2.22 -10.44
C LYS A 197 -6.37 -1.59 -11.60
N ILE A 198 -7.06 -0.48 -11.36
CA ILE A 198 -7.81 0.23 -12.40
C ILE A 198 -6.87 0.74 -13.50
N GLU A 199 -5.71 1.27 -13.11
CA GLU A 199 -4.70 1.76 -14.04
C GLU A 199 -4.09 0.65 -14.88
N LYS A 200 -3.69 -0.48 -14.26
CA LYS A 200 -3.21 -1.69 -14.96
C LYS A 200 -4.25 -2.19 -15.97
N MET A 201 -5.53 -2.26 -15.59
CA MET A 201 -6.60 -2.65 -16.53
C MET A 201 -6.72 -1.68 -17.71
N LYS A 202 -6.59 -0.37 -17.48
CA LYS A 202 -6.62 0.64 -18.55
C LYS A 202 -5.41 0.50 -19.47
N GLN A 203 -4.22 0.32 -18.91
CA GLN A 203 -2.98 0.12 -19.67
C GLN A 203 -3.05 -1.15 -20.53
N ARG A 204 -3.48 -2.29 -19.96
CA ARG A 204 -3.68 -3.55 -20.69
C ARG A 204 -4.67 -3.40 -21.86
N LYS A 205 -5.74 -2.63 -21.68
CA LYS A 205 -6.70 -2.34 -22.77
C LYS A 205 -6.06 -1.48 -23.87
N LYS A 206 -5.32 -0.44 -23.49
CA LYS A 206 -4.63 0.44 -24.45
C LYS A 206 -3.56 -0.32 -25.24
N SER A 207 -2.72 -1.12 -24.56
CA SER A 207 -1.68 -1.90 -25.21
C SER A 207 -2.26 -2.95 -26.16
N SER A 208 -3.34 -3.63 -25.77
CA SER A 208 -4.06 -4.55 -26.66
C SER A 208 -4.61 -3.86 -27.91
N GLN A 209 -5.21 -2.67 -27.76
CA GLN A 209 -5.71 -1.89 -28.90
C GLN A 209 -4.58 -1.42 -29.81
N GLN A 210 -3.46 -0.96 -29.24
CA GLN A 210 -2.28 -0.54 -30.00
C GLN A 210 -1.64 -1.70 -30.75
N LYS A 211 -1.54 -2.88 -30.12
CA LYS A 211 -1.05 -4.11 -30.76
C LYS A 211 -1.92 -4.46 -31.97
N LYS A 212 -3.24 -4.50 -31.82
CA LYS A 212 -4.18 -4.75 -32.92
C LYS A 212 -4.07 -3.71 -34.05
N ARG A 213 -3.88 -2.44 -33.71
CA ARG A 213 -3.67 -1.38 -34.71
C ARG A 213 -2.36 -1.61 -35.47
N ASN A 214 -1.28 -1.91 -34.77
CA ASN A 214 0.03 -2.18 -35.37
C ASN A 214 0.00 -3.43 -36.25
N GLU A 215 -0.70 -4.49 -35.84
CA GLU A 215 -0.91 -5.69 -36.64
C GLU A 215 -1.66 -5.38 -37.94
N LYS A 216 -2.75 -4.61 -37.88
CA LYS A 216 -3.48 -4.17 -39.09
C LYS A 216 -2.59 -3.38 -40.06
N ILE A 217 -1.77 -2.46 -39.56
CA ILE A 217 -0.83 -1.68 -40.37
C ILE A 217 0.24 -2.59 -41.01
N LYS A 218 0.76 -3.56 -40.26
CA LYS A 218 1.72 -4.55 -40.77
C LYS A 218 1.09 -5.44 -41.85
N GLU A 219 -0.14 -5.90 -41.65
CA GLU A 219 -0.88 -6.70 -42.62
C GLU A 219 -1.20 -5.92 -43.90
N SER A 220 -1.68 -4.68 -43.80
CA SER A 220 -1.93 -3.83 -44.96
C SER A 220 -0.63 -3.53 -45.71
N GLY A 221 0.48 -3.29 -45.00
CA GLY A 221 1.80 -3.12 -45.60
C GLY A 221 2.32 -4.36 -46.32
N LYS A 222 2.12 -5.56 -45.75
CA LYS A 222 2.46 -6.84 -46.40
C LYS A 222 1.59 -7.10 -47.64
N LYS A 223 0.29 -6.83 -47.57
CA LYS A 223 -0.63 -6.94 -48.72
C LYS A 223 -0.22 -5.98 -49.85
N GLY A 224 0.13 -4.73 -49.53
CA GLY A 224 0.64 -3.76 -50.50
C GLY A 224 1.94 -4.23 -51.18
N LYS A 225 2.90 -4.76 -50.41
CA LYS A 225 4.14 -5.32 -50.96
C LYS A 225 3.89 -6.54 -51.85
N ARG A 226 2.99 -7.46 -51.45
CA ARG A 226 2.58 -8.61 -52.27
C ARG A 226 1.93 -8.17 -53.57
N LEU A 227 1.02 -7.21 -53.52
CA LEU A 227 0.35 -6.69 -54.72
C LEU A 227 1.35 -6.02 -55.68
N LYS A 228 2.33 -5.27 -55.14
CA LYS A 228 3.39 -4.65 -55.94
C LYS A 228 4.31 -5.68 -56.59
N LYS A 229 4.66 -6.77 -55.87
CA LYS A 229 5.43 -7.91 -56.42
C LYS A 229 4.66 -8.66 -57.50
N MET A 230 3.36 -8.89 -57.30
CA MET A 230 2.50 -9.54 -58.32
C MET A 230 2.37 -8.68 -59.57
N ARG A 231 2.18 -7.36 -59.43
CA ARG A 231 2.13 -6.43 -60.57
C ARG A 231 3.46 -6.35 -61.31
N ALA A 232 4.59 -6.35 -60.60
CA ALA A 232 5.93 -6.36 -61.22
C ALA A 232 6.23 -7.68 -61.95
N ALA A 233 5.64 -8.81 -61.54
CA ALA A 233 5.79 -10.10 -62.20
C ALA A 233 4.86 -10.28 -63.42
N GLN A 234 3.83 -9.44 -63.57
CA GLN A 234 2.86 -9.48 -64.67
C GLN A 234 3.07 -8.39 -65.73
N GLY A 235 4.06 -7.51 -65.55
CA GLY A 235 4.47 -6.53 -66.55
C GLY A 235 5.63 -7.06 -67.39
N ASN A 236 5.35 -7.32 -68.67
CA ASN A 236 6.31 -7.07 -69.77
C ASN A 236 6.63 -5.58 -69.84
#